data_AF-A0A6P0S958-F1
#
_entry.id   AF-A0A6P0S958-F1
#
_cell.length_a   1.000
_cell.length_b   1.000
_cell.length_c   1.000
_cell.angle_alpha   90.00
_cell.angle_beta   90.00
_cell.angle_gamma   90.00
#
_symmetry.space_group_name_H-M   'P 1'
#
loop_
_entity.id
_entity.type
_entity.pdbx_description
1 polymer ?
#
loop_
_entity_poly.entity_id
_entity_poly.type
_entity_poly.pdbx_seq_one_letter_code
_entity_poly.pdbx_strand_id
1 'polypeptide(L)'
;MMIKVDLEVFSVLRYLCTTLRIEAEVFALAIEYRKLALLSEISEEDAERMGEILELAEEDELLSSLLIEVDRSVLIKQDMLDEDKICYFRNQQSNLYKCIEKERKYIFLDE
;
A
#
# COMPACT_ATOMS: atom_id res chain seq x y z
N MET A 1 10.99 17.32 9.19
CA MET A 1 10.25 17.27 7.91
C MET A 1 9.40 16.01 7.97
N MET A 2 8.16 16.12 8.40
CA MET A 2 7.33 14.97 8.82
C MET A 2 5.96 15.09 8.15
N ILE A 3 5.40 13.96 7.70
CA ILE A 3 4.03 13.79 7.20
C ILE A 3 3.82 14.18 5.71
N LYS A 4 4.45 13.46 4.77
CA LYS A 4 3.95 13.40 3.37
C LYS A 4 3.69 11.97 2.90
N VAL A 5 4.45 10.98 3.38
CA VAL A 5 4.32 9.57 2.96
C VAL A 5 3.02 8.93 3.48
N ASP A 6 2.54 9.30 4.68
CA ASP A 6 1.30 8.76 5.24
C ASP A 6 0.06 9.10 4.37
N LEU A 7 0.04 10.26 3.70
CA LEU A 7 -1.10 10.68 2.89
C LEU A 7 -1.22 9.92 1.56
N GLU A 8 -0.09 9.53 0.95
CA GLU A 8 -0.12 8.79 -0.33
C GLU A 8 -0.62 7.36 -0.13
N VAL A 9 -0.16 6.66 0.91
CA VAL A 9 -0.62 5.30 1.22
C VAL A 9 -2.10 5.32 1.56
N PHE A 10 -2.56 6.24 2.40
CA PHE A 10 -3.99 6.41 2.66
C PHE A 10 -4.79 6.80 1.41
N SER A 11 -4.22 7.57 0.47
CA SER A 11 -4.91 7.91 -0.78
C SER A 11 -5.09 6.72 -1.70
N VAL A 12 -4.08 5.84 -1.79
CA VAL A 12 -4.13 4.60 -2.58
C VAL A 12 -5.09 3.62 -1.92
N LEU A 13 -4.93 3.37 -0.62
CA LEU A 13 -5.79 2.53 0.19
C LEU A 13 -7.27 2.98 0.15
N ARG A 14 -7.51 4.29 0.23
CA ARG A 14 -8.85 4.88 0.11
C ARG A 14 -9.40 4.78 -1.31
N TYR A 15 -8.57 5.04 -2.34
CA TYR A 15 -8.96 4.90 -3.74
C TYR A 15 -9.34 3.47 -4.07
N LEU A 16 -8.60 2.49 -3.57
CA LEU A 16 -8.90 1.06 -3.73
C LEU A 16 -10.23 0.72 -3.01
N CYS A 17 -10.46 1.20 -1.79
CA CYS A 17 -11.75 1.02 -1.10
C CYS A 17 -12.95 1.61 -1.87
N THR A 18 -12.81 2.82 -2.42
CA THR A 18 -13.91 3.49 -3.14
C THR A 18 -14.14 2.96 -4.55
N THR A 19 -13.10 2.44 -5.21
CA THR A 19 -13.15 2.08 -6.64
C THR A 19 -13.31 0.57 -6.85
N LEU A 20 -12.75 -0.26 -5.96
CA LEU A 20 -12.73 -1.72 -6.11
C LEU A 20 -13.73 -2.47 -5.19
N ARG A 21 -14.53 -1.75 -4.38
CA ARG A 21 -15.41 -2.37 -3.35
C ARG A 21 -14.63 -3.36 -2.46
N ILE A 22 -13.45 -2.95 -2.00
CA ILE A 22 -12.72 -3.72 -0.98
C ILE A 22 -13.62 -3.86 0.23
N GLU A 23 -13.77 -5.09 0.73
CA GLU A 23 -14.57 -5.38 1.90
C GLU A 23 -13.97 -4.63 3.10
N ALA A 24 -14.82 -3.94 3.85
CA ALA A 24 -14.39 -3.09 4.96
C ALA A 24 -13.54 -3.85 6.00
N GLU A 25 -13.76 -5.17 6.09
CA GLU A 25 -13.04 -6.10 6.94
C GLU A 25 -11.59 -6.32 6.48
N VAL A 26 -11.36 -6.64 5.21
CA VAL A 26 -10.01 -6.77 4.61
C VAL A 26 -9.19 -5.50 4.85
N PHE A 27 -9.83 -4.34 4.71
CA PHE A 27 -9.18 -3.06 4.95
C PHE A 27 -8.82 -2.83 6.43
N ALA A 28 -9.71 -3.21 7.33
CA ALA A 28 -9.48 -3.10 8.77
C ALA A 28 -8.29 -3.98 9.20
N LEU A 29 -8.22 -5.21 8.68
CA LEU A 29 -7.11 -6.14 8.94
C LEU A 29 -5.77 -5.58 8.44
N ALA A 30 -5.72 -5.01 7.23
CA ALA A 30 -4.51 -4.38 6.71
C ALA A 30 -4.04 -3.18 7.56
N ILE A 31 -4.98 -2.38 8.08
CA ILE A 31 -4.67 -1.28 9.01
C ILE A 31 -4.16 -1.81 10.35
N GLU A 32 -4.78 -2.86 10.88
CA GLU A 32 -4.39 -3.49 12.14
C GLU A 32 -2.97 -4.04 12.04
N TYR A 33 -2.69 -4.84 11.02
CA TYR A 33 -1.36 -5.37 10.73
C TYR A 33 -0.30 -4.26 10.63
N ARG A 34 -0.60 -3.16 9.93
CA ARG A 34 0.31 -2.00 9.85
C ARG A 34 0.64 -1.43 11.23
N LYS A 35 -0.34 -1.33 12.13
CA LYS A 35 -0.13 -0.77 13.47
C LYS A 35 0.81 -1.69 14.26
N LEU A 36 0.58 -3.00 14.21
CA LEU A 36 1.40 -4.00 14.87
C LEU A 36 2.84 -4.00 14.33
N ALA A 37 3.01 -3.98 13.00
CA ALA A 37 4.32 -3.94 12.33
C ALA A 37 5.14 -2.65 12.60
N LEU A 38 4.51 -1.58 13.08
CA LEU A 38 5.18 -0.32 13.45
C LEU A 38 5.51 -0.22 14.93
N LEU A 39 5.11 -1.19 15.76
CA LEU A 39 5.47 -1.21 17.17
C LEU A 39 6.99 -1.35 17.32
N SER A 40 7.58 -0.61 18.26
CA SER A 40 9.00 -0.72 18.58
C SER A 40 9.35 -2.02 19.30
N GLU A 41 8.39 -2.57 20.03
CA GLU A 41 8.45 -3.86 20.72
C GLU A 41 7.11 -4.56 20.51
N ILE A 42 7.15 -5.85 20.15
CA ILE A 42 5.96 -6.67 19.93
C ILE A 42 5.76 -7.60 21.12
N SER A 43 4.54 -7.63 21.68
CA SER A 43 4.17 -8.61 22.71
C SER A 43 3.86 -9.98 22.08
N GLU A 44 3.77 -11.02 22.90
CA GLU A 44 3.37 -12.35 22.43
C GLU A 44 1.94 -12.35 21.85
N GLU A 45 1.02 -11.64 22.49
CA GLU A 45 -0.36 -11.46 22.01
C GLU A 45 -0.42 -10.68 20.69
N ASP A 46 0.38 -9.61 20.56
CA ASP A 46 0.47 -8.84 19.31
C ASP A 46 1.05 -9.69 18.17
N ALA A 47 2.04 -10.54 18.47
CA ALA A 47 2.66 -11.44 17.49
C ALA A 47 1.70 -12.55 17.06
N GLU A 48 0.94 -13.13 18.00
CA GLU A 48 -0.12 -14.09 17.71
C GLU A 48 -1.18 -13.46 16.80
N ARG A 49 -1.61 -12.24 17.13
CA ARG A 49 -2.58 -11.50 16.31
C ARG A 49 -2.05 -11.17 14.91
N MET A 50 -0.78 -10.81 14.77
CA MET A 50 -0.16 -10.66 13.44
C MET A 50 -0.17 -11.98 12.66
N GLY A 51 0.11 -13.10 13.35
CA GLY A 51 0.04 -14.44 12.77
C GLY A 51 -1.35 -14.77 12.22
N GLU A 52 -2.40 -14.54 13.00
CA GLU A 52 -3.79 -14.74 12.56
C GLU A 52 -4.11 -13.93 11.29
N ILE A 53 -3.67 -12.68 11.22
CA ILE A 53 -3.91 -11.83 10.04
C ILE A 53 -3.17 -12.37 8.81
N LEU A 54 -1.95 -12.91 8.99
CA LEU A 54 -1.18 -13.52 7.92
C LEU A 54 -1.82 -14.82 7.43
N GLU A 55 -2.33 -15.67 8.33
CA GLU A 55 -3.05 -16.90 7.97
C GLU A 55 -4.30 -16.57 7.12
N LEU A 56 -5.08 -15.56 7.51
CA LEU A 56 -6.22 -15.09 6.71
C LEU A 56 -5.78 -14.60 5.32
N ALA A 57 -4.61 -13.97 5.23
CA ALA A 57 -4.06 -13.49 3.96
C ALA A 57 -3.55 -14.61 3.04
N GLU A 58 -3.34 -15.83 3.53
CA GLU A 58 -3.01 -16.97 2.67
C GLU A 58 -4.18 -17.38 1.78
N GLU A 59 -5.41 -17.18 2.28
CA GLU A 59 -6.65 -17.54 1.58
C GLU A 59 -7.31 -16.35 0.86
N ASP A 60 -6.95 -15.12 1.22
CA ASP A 60 -7.48 -13.88 0.63
C ASP A 60 -6.42 -13.12 -0.19
N GLU A 61 -6.52 -13.23 -1.53
CA GLU A 61 -5.59 -12.60 -2.48
C GLU A 61 -5.55 -11.05 -2.35
N LEU A 62 -6.67 -10.44 -1.98
CA LEU A 62 -6.77 -8.99 -1.82
C LEU A 62 -6.09 -8.54 -0.53
N LEU A 63 -6.34 -9.25 0.58
CA LEU A 63 -5.64 -9.01 1.84
C LEU A 63 -4.13 -9.23 1.67
N SER A 64 -3.73 -10.33 1.04
CA SER A 64 -2.32 -10.63 0.73
C SER A 64 -1.63 -9.49 -0.01
N SER A 65 -2.27 -9.00 -1.08
CA SER A 65 -1.76 -7.88 -1.88
C SER A 65 -1.63 -6.59 -1.06
N LEU A 66 -2.58 -6.32 -0.17
CA LEU A 66 -2.54 -5.15 0.70
C LEU A 66 -1.44 -5.25 1.76
N LEU A 67 -1.23 -6.42 2.35
CA LEU A 67 -0.19 -6.63 3.36
C LEU A 67 1.21 -6.42 2.76
N ILE A 68 1.44 -6.84 1.50
CA ILE A 68 2.70 -6.59 0.78
C ILE A 68 2.99 -5.08 0.67
N GLU A 69 1.98 -4.27 0.32
CA GLU A 69 2.14 -2.82 0.24
C GLU A 69 2.33 -2.17 1.62
N VAL A 70 1.68 -2.73 2.65
CA VAL A 70 1.88 -2.31 4.04
C VAL A 70 3.32 -2.58 4.48
N ASP A 71 3.84 -3.79 4.29
CA ASP A 71 5.22 -4.16 4.63
C ASP A 71 6.23 -3.24 3.93
N ARG A 72 6.02 -3.01 2.63
CA ARG A 72 6.85 -2.08 1.86
C ARG A 72 6.82 -0.67 2.47
N SER A 73 5.66 -0.19 2.89
CA SER A 73 5.53 1.11 3.55
C SER A 73 6.21 1.14 4.92
N VAL A 74 6.14 0.06 5.69
CA VAL A 74 6.78 -0.05 7.02
C VAL A 74 8.30 -0.02 6.86
N LEU A 75 8.84 -0.82 5.94
CA LEU A 75 10.26 -0.88 5.65
C LEU A 75 10.83 0.46 5.15
N ILE A 76 10.09 1.20 4.31
CA ILE A 76 10.45 2.57 3.94
C ILE A 76 10.50 3.46 5.19
N LYS A 77 9.47 3.41 6.04
CA LYS A 77 9.36 4.28 7.22
C LYS A 77 10.44 3.99 8.28
N GLN A 78 10.91 2.76 8.35
CA GLN A 78 12.02 2.35 9.23
C GLN A 78 13.39 2.59 8.59
N ASP A 79 13.46 3.27 7.44
CA ASP A 79 14.70 3.53 6.68
C ASP A 79 15.46 2.23 6.31
N MET A 80 14.72 1.11 6.22
CA MET A 80 15.25 -0.21 5.86
C MET A 80 15.24 -0.44 4.35
N LEU A 81 14.65 0.48 3.59
CA LEU A 81 14.69 0.49 2.13
C LEU A 81 15.33 1.79 1.64
N ASP A 82 16.16 1.67 0.61
CA ASP A 82 16.82 2.79 -0.09
C ASP A 82 15.75 3.70 -0.74
N GLU A 83 15.35 4.76 -0.02
CA GLU A 83 14.31 5.70 -0.42
C GLU A 83 14.57 6.29 -1.81
N ASP A 84 15.85 6.51 -2.16
CA ASP A 84 16.25 7.10 -3.43
C ASP A 84 15.90 6.18 -4.61
N LYS A 85 16.12 4.87 -4.46
CA LYS A 85 15.73 3.90 -5.50
C LYS A 85 14.23 3.76 -5.64
N ILE A 86 13.48 3.82 -4.53
CA ILE A 86 12.03 3.72 -4.57
C ILE A 86 11.41 4.97 -5.19
N CYS A 87 11.89 6.16 -4.82
CA CYS A 87 11.51 7.43 -5.45
C CYS A 87 11.82 7.42 -6.94
N TYR A 88 12.98 6.91 -7.34
CA TYR A 88 13.36 6.77 -8.75
C TYR A 88 12.34 5.91 -9.54
N PHE A 89 12.00 4.72 -9.02
CA PHE A 89 11.02 3.83 -9.65
C PHE A 89 9.61 4.43 -9.67
N ARG A 90 9.17 5.11 -8.61
CA ARG A 90 7.87 5.80 -8.57
C ARG A 90 7.79 6.94 -9.58
N ASN A 91 8.87 7.72 -9.73
CA ASN A 91 8.95 8.75 -10.75
C ASN A 91 8.87 8.16 -12.17
N GLN A 92 9.54 7.03 -12.41
CA GLN A 92 9.44 6.30 -13.68
C GLN A 92 8.00 5.86 -13.96
N GLN A 93 7.30 5.26 -12.99
CA GLN A 93 5.88 4.90 -13.14
C GLN A 93 4.97 6.10 -13.37
N SER A 94 5.13 7.18 -12.60
CA SER A 94 4.33 8.41 -12.77
C SER A 94 4.49 9.00 -14.17
N ASN A 95 5.73 8.99 -14.69
CA ASN A 95 6.01 9.44 -16.06
C ASN A 95 5.36 8.52 -17.09
N LEU A 96 5.40 7.20 -16.89
CA LEU A 96 4.75 6.23 -17.76
C LEU A 96 3.23 6.44 -17.81
N TYR A 97 2.58 6.61 -16.66
CA TYR A 97 1.14 6.88 -16.59
C TYR A 97 0.75 8.17 -17.30
N LYS A 98 1.53 9.25 -17.15
CA LYS A 98 1.31 10.51 -17.88
C LYS A 98 1.43 10.32 -19.39
N CYS A 99 2.34 9.47 -19.85
CA CYS A 99 2.46 9.15 -21.28
C CYS A 99 1.24 8.37 -21.79
N ILE A 100 0.81 7.34 -21.05
CA ILE A 100 -0.39 6.54 -21.40
C ILE A 100 -1.66 7.41 -21.40
N GLU A 101 -1.80 8.31 -20.43
CA GLU A 101 -2.95 9.23 -20.34
C GLU A 101 -2.96 10.25 -21.50
N LYS A 102 -1.78 10.74 -21.91
CA LYS A 102 -1.65 11.57 -23.11
C LYS A 102 -2.09 10.79 -24.35
N GLU A 103 -1.62 9.56 -24.54
CA GLU A 103 -2.01 8.74 -25.69
C GLU A 103 -3.51 8.46 -25.71
N ARG A 104 -4.13 8.18 -24.56
CA ARG A 104 -5.58 8.04 -24.44
C ARG A 104 -6.34 9.30 -24.83
N LYS A 105 -5.83 10.50 -24.52
CA LYS A 105 -6.45 11.76 -24.96
C LYS A 105 -6.39 11.99 -26.46
N TYR A 106 -5.36 11.51 -27.15
CA TYR A 106 -5.23 11.64 -28.60
C TYR A 106 -6.15 10.68 -29.37
N ILE A 107 -6.46 9.51 -28.81
CA ILE A 107 -7.38 8.54 -29.43
C ILE A 107 -8.85 9.04 -29.47
N PHE A 108 -9.23 9.97 -28.58
CA PHE A 108 -10.59 10.53 -28.50
C PHE A 108 -10.76 11.91 -29.19
N LEU A 109 -9.75 12.41 -29.90
CA LEU A 109 -9.82 13.68 -30.65
C LEU A 109 -9.82 13.49 -32.17
N ASP A 110 -9.83 12.25 -32.66
CA ASP A 110 -9.90 11.88 -34.07
C ASP A 110 -11.29 11.32 -34.49
N GLU A 111 -12.36 11.57 -33.72
CA GLU A 111 -13.77 11.34 -34.11
C GLU A 111 -14.48 12.65 -34.50
#